data_AF-A0A6S5CCF0-F1
#
_entry.id   AF-A0A6S5CCF0-F1
#
_cell.length_a   1.000
_cell.length_b   1.000
_cell.length_c   1.000
_cell.angle_alpha   90.00
_cell.angle_beta   90.00
_cell.angle_gamma   90.00
#
_symmetry.space_group_name_H-M   'P 1'
#
loop_
_entity.id
_entity.type
_entity.pdbx_description
1 polymer ?
#
loop_
_entity_poly.entity_id
_entity_poly.type
_entity_poly.pdbx_seq_one_letter_code
_entity_poly.pdbx_strand_id
1 'polypeptide(L)'
;MTSQVTDVLEAVQSFIAKGYDREYRVKDGNLVDLELGSTLDACSIRVDAALRLESGDDGEDASNIYAITDPATEHKGLLIDAFDVFHEICPRDLSERLVAHRETAPAGDQDAPSKHGLRKVYKSEFHSDPERYVLREGFPDFPPCPFGQSFSILGFDTAEQEYVWLVTSIIRDPRLIRVPYQGEDVISDE
;
A
#
# COMPACT_ATOMS: atom_id res chain seq x y z
N MET A 1 -21.89 -19.38 6.49
CA MET A 1 -20.43 -19.62 6.49
C MET A 1 -19.83 -18.44 7.22
N THR A 2 -19.14 -18.66 8.34
CA THR A 2 -18.41 -17.59 9.04
C THR A 2 -17.24 -17.19 8.16
N SER A 3 -17.33 -16.04 7.50
CA SER A 3 -16.19 -15.47 6.78
C SER A 3 -15.04 -15.32 7.78
N GLN A 4 -13.93 -16.02 7.54
CA GLN A 4 -12.72 -15.80 8.32
C GLN A 4 -12.26 -14.38 8.04
N VAL A 5 -12.33 -13.56 9.08
CA VAL A 5 -11.72 -12.24 9.13
C VAL A 5 -10.22 -12.45 8.99
N THR A 6 -9.63 -11.89 7.93
CA THR A 6 -8.19 -12.00 7.69
C THR A 6 -7.54 -10.65 8.01
N ASP A 7 -6.62 -10.62 8.96
CA ASP A 7 -5.82 -9.44 9.25
C ASP A 7 -4.68 -9.32 8.22
N VAL A 8 -4.45 -8.10 7.70
CA VAL A 8 -3.41 -7.85 6.68
C VAL A 8 -2.03 -8.25 7.19
N LEU A 9 -1.71 -7.95 8.46
CA LEU A 9 -0.44 -8.30 9.06
C LEU A 9 -0.33 -9.82 9.24
N GLU A 10 -1.39 -10.50 9.67
CA GLU A 10 -1.40 -11.97 9.76
C GLU A 10 -1.16 -12.62 8.40
N ALA A 11 -1.80 -12.13 7.34
CA ALA A 11 -1.59 -12.61 5.98
C ALA A 11 -0.14 -12.40 5.51
N VAL A 12 0.43 -11.21 5.75
CA VAL A 12 1.84 -10.92 5.45
C VAL A 12 2.78 -11.87 6.20
N GLN A 13 2.58 -12.05 7.51
CA GLN A 13 3.40 -12.96 8.32
C GLN A 13 3.27 -14.42 7.86
N SER A 14 2.09 -14.84 7.40
CA SER A 14 1.87 -16.18 6.83
C SER A 14 2.69 -16.41 5.55
N PHE A 15 2.81 -15.39 4.68
CA PHE A 15 3.65 -15.49 3.49
C PHE A 15 5.14 -15.44 3.83
N ILE A 16 5.56 -14.58 4.75
CA ILE A 16 6.95 -14.55 5.23
C ILE A 16 7.36 -15.92 5.77
N ALA A 17 6.50 -16.57 6.57
CA ALA A 17 6.73 -17.92 7.08
C ALA A 17 6.84 -19.00 5.98
N LYS A 18 6.34 -18.73 4.77
CA LYS A 18 6.47 -19.59 3.57
C LYS A 18 7.68 -19.24 2.71
N GLY A 19 8.53 -18.31 3.16
CA GLY A 19 9.75 -17.88 2.50
C GLY A 19 9.58 -16.75 1.48
N TYR A 20 8.49 -15.98 1.55
CA TYR A 20 8.38 -14.72 0.79
C TYR A 20 8.91 -13.57 1.67
N ASP A 21 10.22 -13.53 1.85
CA ASP A 21 10.91 -12.63 2.76
C ASP A 21 11.49 -11.38 2.07
N ARG A 22 11.63 -11.41 0.73
CA ARG A 22 12.07 -10.23 -0.01
C ARG A 22 11.01 -9.15 -0.11
N GLU A 23 11.48 -7.90 -0.14
CA GLU A 23 10.64 -6.73 -0.36
C GLU A 23 10.63 -6.32 -1.83
N TYR A 24 9.47 -6.44 -2.47
CA TYR A 24 9.25 -5.96 -3.83
C TYR A 24 8.45 -4.66 -3.83
N ARG A 25 8.80 -3.75 -4.74
CA ARG A 25 8.14 -2.44 -4.89
C ARG A 25 7.98 -2.03 -6.33
N VAL A 26 6.89 -1.33 -6.63
CA VAL A 26 6.75 -0.62 -7.90
C VAL A 26 7.40 0.75 -7.78
N LYS A 27 8.42 1.03 -8.59
CA LYS A 27 9.11 2.32 -8.71
C LYS A 27 9.23 2.69 -10.18
N ASP A 28 8.82 3.89 -10.56
CA ASP A 28 8.88 4.39 -11.94
C ASP A 28 8.25 3.40 -12.96
N GLY A 29 7.15 2.76 -12.56
CA GLY A 29 6.45 1.74 -13.35
C GLY A 29 7.12 0.36 -13.38
N ASN A 30 8.26 0.16 -12.72
CA ASN A 30 9.00 -1.09 -12.72
C ASN A 30 8.84 -1.83 -11.39
N LEU A 31 8.74 -3.16 -11.43
CA LEU A 31 8.83 -3.99 -10.23
C LEU A 31 10.31 -4.15 -9.84
N VAL A 32 10.66 -3.82 -8.60
CA VAL A 32 12.05 -3.76 -8.11
C VAL A 32 12.18 -4.61 -6.85
N ASP A 33 13.21 -5.45 -6.79
CA ASP A 33 13.71 -6.05 -5.56
C ASP A 33 14.49 -4.99 -4.79
N LEU A 34 14.01 -4.60 -3.62
CA LEU A 34 14.64 -3.55 -2.83
C LEU A 34 15.96 -3.97 -2.19
N GLU A 35 16.15 -5.26 -1.93
CA GLU A 35 17.39 -5.76 -1.33
C GLU A 35 18.52 -5.81 -2.36
N LEU A 36 18.22 -6.25 -3.58
CA LEU A 36 19.21 -6.35 -4.66
C LEU A 36 19.33 -5.06 -5.48
N GLY A 37 18.33 -4.18 -5.40
CA GLY A 37 18.21 -2.99 -6.25
C GLY A 37 17.96 -3.33 -7.73
N SER A 38 17.62 -4.57 -8.05
CA SER A 38 17.42 -5.04 -9.42
C SER A 38 15.95 -4.96 -9.84
N THR A 39 15.72 -4.60 -11.10
CA THR A 39 14.40 -4.66 -11.72
C THR A 39 14.03 -6.09 -12.09
N LEU A 40 12.82 -6.51 -11.72
CA LEU A 40 12.22 -7.76 -12.14
C LEU A 40 11.52 -7.55 -13.48
N ASP A 41 11.67 -8.52 -14.37
CA ASP A 41 10.90 -8.54 -15.61
C ASP A 41 9.44 -8.94 -15.30
N ALA A 42 8.54 -7.95 -15.35
CA ALA A 42 7.12 -8.12 -15.12
C ALA A 42 6.45 -9.17 -16.03
N CYS A 43 7.04 -9.46 -17.20
CA CYS A 43 6.53 -10.48 -18.12
C CYS A 43 6.93 -11.91 -17.72
N SER A 44 7.93 -12.09 -16.86
CA SER A 44 8.40 -13.41 -16.44
C SER A 44 8.05 -13.75 -15.01
N ILE A 45 7.70 -12.77 -14.15
CA ILE A 45 7.31 -13.07 -12.77
C ILE A 45 6.17 -14.09 -12.67
N ARG A 46 6.23 -14.92 -11.62
CA ARG A 46 5.14 -15.81 -11.24
C ARG A 46 4.46 -15.27 -9.99
N VAL A 47 3.18 -14.92 -10.11
CA VAL A 47 2.34 -14.56 -8.96
C VAL A 47 1.81 -15.87 -8.37
N ASP A 48 2.37 -16.29 -7.24
CA ASP A 48 2.00 -17.55 -6.57
C ASP A 48 0.71 -17.41 -5.76
N ALA A 49 0.45 -16.21 -5.24
CA ALA A 49 -0.81 -15.85 -4.61
C ALA A 49 -1.05 -14.34 -4.70
N ALA A 50 -2.33 -13.95 -4.79
CA ALA A 50 -2.77 -12.57 -4.77
C ALA A 50 -4.02 -12.47 -3.89
N LEU A 51 -3.96 -11.62 -2.86
CA LEU A 51 -5.02 -11.46 -1.88
C LEU A 51 -5.42 -9.98 -1.80
N ARG A 52 -6.71 -9.70 -1.92
CA ARG A 52 -7.32 -8.39 -1.64
C ARG A 52 -8.13 -8.48 -0.36
N LEU A 53 -7.79 -7.64 0.60
CA LEU A 53 -8.42 -7.53 1.90
C LEU A 53 -9.24 -6.25 1.92
N GLU A 54 -10.56 -6.38 1.95
CA GLU A 54 -11.49 -5.25 1.91
C GLU A 54 -12.10 -4.98 3.28
N SER A 55 -12.21 -3.70 3.66
CA SER A 55 -13.06 -3.26 4.76
C SER A 55 -13.85 -2.01 4.41
N GLY A 56 -14.88 -1.74 5.21
CA GLY A 56 -15.87 -0.72 4.89
C GLY A 56 -16.96 -1.24 3.94
N ASP A 57 -18.00 -0.43 3.77
CA ASP A 57 -19.09 -0.76 2.86
C ASP A 57 -18.58 -0.75 1.41
N ASP A 58 -18.88 -1.81 0.65
CA ASP A 58 -18.48 -1.99 -0.75
C ASP A 58 -16.96 -1.87 -1.01
N GLY A 59 -16.10 -2.20 -0.03
CA GLY A 59 -14.64 -2.16 -0.19
C GLY A 59 -14.08 -0.73 -0.20
N GLU A 60 -14.66 0.14 0.61
CA GLU A 60 -14.25 1.54 0.80
C GLU A 60 -12.75 1.70 1.14
N ASP A 61 -12.20 0.72 1.83
CA ASP A 61 -10.80 0.58 2.19
C ASP A 61 -10.31 -0.81 1.75
N ALA A 62 -9.14 -0.89 1.12
CA ALA A 62 -8.59 -2.17 0.71
C ALA A 62 -7.06 -2.17 0.72
N SER A 63 -6.50 -3.35 0.97
CA SER A 63 -5.07 -3.62 0.80
C SER A 63 -4.89 -4.85 -0.07
N ASN A 64 -3.86 -4.86 -0.93
CA ASN A 64 -3.49 -6.04 -1.70
C ASN A 64 -2.13 -6.57 -1.27
N ILE A 65 -2.01 -7.89 -1.22
CA ILE A 65 -0.77 -8.61 -0.98
C ILE A 65 -0.55 -9.54 -2.16
N TYR A 66 0.63 -9.45 -2.78
CA TYR A 66 1.04 -10.32 -3.86
C TYR A 66 2.31 -11.08 -3.44
N ALA A 67 2.21 -12.40 -3.42
CA ALA A 67 3.34 -13.30 -3.22
C ALA A 67 3.91 -13.68 -4.60
N ILE A 68 5.14 -13.28 -4.86
CA ILE A 68 5.75 -13.34 -6.19
C ILE A 68 7.05 -14.13 -6.13
N THR A 69 7.21 -15.10 -7.03
CA THR A 69 8.49 -15.73 -7.35
C THR A 69 9.06 -15.08 -8.61
N ASP A 70 10.33 -14.68 -8.57
CA ASP A 70 11.13 -14.40 -9.77
C ASP A 70 11.71 -15.72 -10.30
N PRO A 71 11.28 -16.23 -11.48
CA PRO A 71 11.80 -17.49 -11.99
C PRO A 71 13.26 -17.46 -12.41
N ALA A 72 13.85 -16.28 -12.63
CA ALA A 72 15.26 -16.17 -13.02
C ALA A 72 16.21 -16.47 -11.85
N THR A 73 15.80 -16.12 -10.63
CA THR A 73 16.62 -16.28 -9.41
C THR A 73 16.01 -17.26 -8.41
N GLU A 74 14.78 -17.72 -8.65
CA GLU A 74 13.94 -18.47 -7.72
C GLU A 74 13.61 -17.73 -6.41
N HIS A 75 13.95 -16.45 -6.33
CA HIS A 75 13.69 -15.62 -5.18
C HIS A 75 12.22 -15.31 -5.01
N LYS A 76 11.78 -15.27 -3.75
CA LYS A 76 10.39 -15.05 -3.36
C LYS A 76 10.27 -13.78 -2.56
N GLY A 77 9.28 -12.97 -2.89
CA GLY A 77 9.05 -11.70 -2.21
C GLY A 77 7.60 -11.30 -2.18
N LEU A 78 7.34 -10.25 -1.39
CA LEU A 78 6.04 -9.63 -1.24
C LEU A 78 6.03 -8.26 -1.89
N LEU A 79 5.02 -8.06 -2.74
CA LEU A 79 4.58 -6.74 -3.17
C LEU A 79 3.30 -6.42 -2.41
N ILE A 80 3.31 -5.32 -1.65
CA ILE A 80 2.16 -4.90 -0.83
C ILE A 80 1.66 -3.56 -1.35
N ASP A 81 0.39 -3.53 -1.74
CA ASP A 81 -0.35 -2.32 -2.05
C ASP A 81 -1.25 -1.99 -0.86
N ALA A 82 -0.71 -1.22 0.08
CA ALA A 82 -1.40 -0.90 1.32
C ALA A 82 -2.74 -0.18 1.10
N PHE A 83 -2.88 0.55 -0.02
CA PHE A 83 -3.99 1.47 -0.27
C PHE A 83 -4.82 1.12 -1.52
N ASP A 84 -4.57 -0.02 -2.17
CA ASP A 84 -5.26 -0.45 -3.42
C ASP A 84 -5.13 0.57 -4.56
N VAL A 85 -4.00 1.27 -4.67
CA VAL A 85 -3.75 2.31 -5.69
C VAL A 85 -2.85 1.85 -6.83
N PHE A 86 -2.31 0.63 -6.78
CA PHE A 86 -1.34 0.16 -7.78
C PHE A 86 -1.92 0.05 -9.19
N HIS A 87 -3.23 -0.19 -9.33
CA HIS A 87 -3.86 -0.20 -10.64
C HIS A 87 -3.73 1.14 -11.41
N GLU A 88 -3.48 2.24 -10.70
CA GLU A 88 -3.34 3.58 -11.28
C GLU A 88 -1.90 3.87 -11.71
N ILE A 89 -0.91 3.22 -11.08
CA ILE A 89 0.52 3.52 -11.25
C ILE A 89 1.30 2.40 -11.97
N CYS A 90 0.78 1.18 -12.00
CA CYS A 90 1.44 0.06 -12.65
C CYS A 90 1.21 0.06 -14.16
N PRO A 91 2.20 -0.38 -14.97
CA PRO A 91 1.97 -0.73 -16.36
C PRO A 91 0.86 -1.79 -16.45
N ARG A 92 0.06 -1.70 -17.52
CA ARG A 92 -1.08 -2.59 -17.78
C ARG A 92 -0.69 -4.07 -17.64
N ASP A 93 0.42 -4.47 -18.27
CA ASP A 93 0.86 -5.87 -18.30
C ASP A 93 1.17 -6.43 -16.90
N LEU A 94 1.77 -5.61 -16.03
CA LEU A 94 2.01 -5.97 -14.64
C LEU A 94 0.70 -6.03 -13.86
N SER A 95 -0.17 -5.02 -14.03
CA SER A 95 -1.46 -4.95 -13.34
C SER A 95 -2.34 -6.17 -13.66
N GLU A 96 -2.48 -6.54 -14.94
CA GLU A 96 -3.28 -7.68 -15.38
C GLU A 96 -2.78 -9.00 -14.76
N ARG A 97 -1.46 -9.18 -14.67
CA ARG A 97 -0.84 -10.37 -14.04
C ARG A 97 -1.09 -10.43 -12.54
N LEU A 98 -0.93 -9.31 -11.83
CA LEU A 98 -1.13 -9.25 -10.39
C LEU A 98 -2.57 -9.61 -10.01
N VAL A 99 -3.56 -9.25 -10.84
CA VAL A 99 -4.98 -9.47 -10.50
C VAL A 99 -5.60 -10.74 -11.07
N ALA A 100 -4.93 -11.45 -11.99
CA ALA A 100 -5.49 -12.57 -12.75
C ALA A 100 -6.13 -13.68 -11.88
N HIS A 101 -5.56 -13.93 -10.71
CA HIS A 101 -6.03 -14.94 -9.75
C HIS A 101 -6.22 -14.36 -8.34
N ARG A 102 -6.57 -13.07 -8.26
CA ARG A 102 -6.71 -12.38 -6.98
C ARG A 102 -7.96 -12.84 -6.23
N GLU A 103 -7.74 -13.42 -5.06
CA GLU A 103 -8.78 -13.77 -4.12
C GLU A 103 -9.17 -12.52 -3.32
N THR A 104 -10.47 -12.34 -3.06
CA THR A 104 -10.97 -11.24 -2.22
C THR A 104 -11.52 -11.81 -0.93
N ALA A 105 -11.09 -11.25 0.20
CA ALA A 105 -11.52 -11.65 1.53
C ALA A 105 -11.86 -10.41 2.37
N PRO A 106 -12.85 -10.51 3.29
CA PRO A 106 -13.15 -9.42 4.21
C PRO A 106 -12.04 -9.26 5.26
N ALA A 107 -11.68 -8.01 5.51
CA ALA A 107 -10.83 -7.59 6.61
C ALA A 107 -11.66 -7.19 7.83
N GLY A 108 -11.08 -7.36 9.02
CA GLY A 108 -11.78 -7.23 10.32
C GLY A 108 -11.87 -5.81 10.88
N ASP A 109 -11.45 -4.83 10.11
CA ASP A 109 -11.12 -3.49 10.58
C ASP A 109 -12.07 -2.41 10.03
N GLN A 110 -13.30 -2.80 9.65
CA GLN A 110 -14.32 -1.89 9.12
C GLN A 110 -14.58 -0.73 10.09
N ASP A 111 -14.96 -1.02 11.33
CA ASP A 111 -15.32 -0.01 12.35
C ASP A 111 -14.15 0.33 13.29
N ALA A 112 -12.93 -0.08 12.95
CA ALA A 112 -11.77 0.16 13.81
C ALA A 112 -11.33 1.63 13.75
N PRO A 113 -11.18 2.31 14.90
CA PRO A 113 -10.79 3.74 14.93
C PRO A 113 -9.34 3.97 14.47
N SER A 114 -8.56 2.90 14.35
CA SER A 114 -7.19 2.94 13.86
C SER A 114 -6.88 1.73 12.98
N LYS A 115 -5.91 1.90 12.10
CA LYS A 115 -5.37 0.86 11.22
C LYS A 115 -3.87 0.96 11.23
N HIS A 116 -3.21 -0.16 11.54
CA HIS A 116 -1.75 -0.24 11.62
C HIS A 116 -1.09 0.82 12.53
N GLY A 117 -1.77 1.18 13.62
CA GLY A 117 -1.29 2.19 14.57
C GLY A 117 -1.57 3.64 14.18
N LEU A 118 -2.21 3.88 13.04
CA LEU A 118 -2.61 5.22 12.57
C LEU A 118 -4.11 5.42 12.76
N ARG A 119 -4.54 6.63 13.11
CA ARG A 119 -5.96 6.97 13.18
C ARG A 119 -6.58 6.81 11.79
N LYS A 120 -7.72 6.11 11.71
CA LYS A 120 -8.43 5.87 10.46
C LYS A 120 -9.37 7.04 10.18
N VAL A 121 -9.29 7.61 8.98
CA VAL A 121 -10.17 8.68 8.51
C VAL A 121 -11.13 8.11 7.48
N TYR A 122 -12.42 8.21 7.78
CA TYR A 122 -13.50 7.73 6.94
C TYR A 122 -14.01 8.85 6.01
N LYS A 123 -14.72 8.49 4.93
CA LYS A 123 -15.24 9.48 3.98
C LYS A 123 -16.12 10.55 4.61
N SER A 124 -16.94 10.19 5.59
CA SER A 124 -17.84 11.13 6.27
C SER A 124 -17.05 12.25 6.96
N GLU A 125 -15.92 11.92 7.58
CA GLU A 125 -14.99 12.87 8.18
C GLU A 125 -14.33 13.73 7.09
N PHE A 126 -13.72 13.09 6.09
CA PHE A 126 -13.07 13.80 4.98
C PHE A 126 -14.03 14.75 4.24
N HIS A 127 -15.28 14.36 4.02
CA HIS A 127 -16.28 15.20 3.33
C HIS A 127 -16.65 16.46 4.10
N SER A 128 -16.50 16.45 5.43
CA SER A 128 -16.82 17.60 6.27
C SER A 128 -15.76 18.69 6.14
N ASP A 129 -14.50 18.31 5.89
CA ASP A 129 -13.38 19.22 5.67
C ASP A 129 -12.28 18.59 4.78
N PRO A 130 -12.45 18.57 3.45
CA PRO A 130 -11.52 17.89 2.55
C PRO A 130 -10.12 18.52 2.50
N GLU A 131 -10.04 19.84 2.76
CA GLU A 131 -8.79 20.60 2.66
C GLU A 131 -7.85 20.35 3.85
N ARG A 132 -8.37 19.80 4.95
CA ARG A 132 -7.60 19.41 6.14
C ARG A 132 -6.64 18.25 5.90
N TYR A 133 -6.90 17.39 4.91
CA TYR A 133 -6.11 16.19 4.68
C TYR A 133 -5.33 16.29 3.39
N VAL A 134 -4.08 15.84 3.45
CA VAL A 134 -3.22 15.73 2.27
C VAL A 134 -2.64 14.32 2.17
N LEU A 135 -2.33 13.88 0.96
CA LEU A 135 -1.54 12.68 0.73
C LEU A 135 -0.08 13.08 0.55
N ARG A 136 0.76 12.77 1.53
CA ARG A 136 2.21 12.99 1.44
C ARG A 136 2.86 11.85 0.67
N GLU A 137 3.79 12.18 -0.23
CA GLU A 137 4.50 11.20 -1.06
C GLU A 137 6.02 11.33 -0.84
N GLY A 138 6.67 10.23 -0.44
CA GLY A 138 8.13 10.15 -0.30
C GLY A 138 8.76 10.91 0.86
N PHE A 139 7.97 11.30 1.88
CA PHE A 139 8.49 12.01 3.04
C PHE A 139 9.38 11.12 3.93
N PRO A 140 10.49 11.63 4.49
CA PRO A 140 11.43 10.84 5.29
C PRO A 140 10.98 10.61 6.74
N ASP A 141 10.01 11.39 7.22
CA ASP A 141 9.46 11.34 8.58
C ASP A 141 8.27 10.38 8.71
N PHE A 142 8.01 9.54 7.70
CA PHE A 142 6.98 8.52 7.80
C PHE A 142 7.24 7.58 8.99
N PRO A 143 6.18 7.18 9.71
CA PRO A 143 6.31 6.19 10.77
C PRO A 143 6.71 4.83 10.17
N PRO A 144 7.23 3.91 11.01
CA PRO A 144 7.53 2.54 10.57
C PRO A 144 6.30 1.88 9.92
N CYS A 145 6.48 1.25 8.76
CA CYS A 145 5.40 0.48 8.15
C CYS A 145 5.26 -0.85 8.90
N PRO A 146 4.03 -1.28 9.25
CA PRO A 146 3.79 -2.56 9.92
C PRO A 146 4.27 -3.77 9.12
N PHE A 147 4.47 -3.62 7.81
CA PHE A 147 4.82 -4.71 6.89
C PHE A 147 6.33 -4.89 6.70
N GLY A 148 7.16 -4.24 7.52
CA GLY A 148 8.63 -4.27 7.42
C GLY A 148 9.21 -3.26 6.42
N GLN A 149 8.43 -2.89 5.39
CA GLN A 149 8.85 -1.94 4.37
C GLN A 149 8.80 -0.47 4.86
N SER A 150 9.09 0.51 3.99
CA SER A 150 8.76 1.94 4.26
C SER A 150 7.49 2.36 3.51
N PHE A 151 6.67 3.25 4.07
CA PHE A 151 5.59 3.86 3.30
C PHE A 151 6.18 4.66 2.12
N SER A 152 5.52 4.60 0.96
CA SER A 152 5.80 5.51 -0.18
C SER A 152 4.85 6.70 -0.20
N ILE A 153 3.62 6.50 0.31
CA ILE A 153 2.60 7.51 0.49
C ILE A 153 1.93 7.32 1.86
N LEU A 154 1.47 8.40 2.47
CA LEU A 154 0.67 8.34 3.69
C LEU A 154 -0.22 9.57 3.82
N GLY A 155 -1.41 9.40 4.39
CA GLY A 155 -2.30 10.51 4.72
C GLY A 155 -1.74 11.35 5.86
N PHE A 156 -1.95 12.65 5.80
CA PHE A 156 -1.52 13.58 6.84
C PHE A 156 -2.66 14.54 7.17
N ASP A 157 -2.98 14.65 8.45
CA ASP A 157 -3.93 15.62 8.98
C ASP A 157 -3.19 16.92 9.28
N THR A 158 -3.46 17.98 8.50
CA THR A 158 -2.76 19.25 8.64
C THR A 158 -3.21 20.05 9.87
N ALA A 159 -4.39 19.76 10.43
CA ALA A 159 -4.87 20.45 11.62
C ALA A 159 -4.17 19.90 12.89
N GLU A 160 -4.05 18.57 12.98
CA GLU A 160 -3.44 17.89 14.14
C GLU A 160 -1.94 17.63 13.97
N GLN A 161 -1.41 17.82 12.76
CA GLN A 161 0.00 17.58 12.41
C GLN A 161 0.41 16.12 12.67
N GLU A 162 -0.45 15.17 12.29
CA GLU A 162 -0.24 13.74 12.48
C GLU A 162 -0.46 12.94 11.21
N TYR A 163 0.23 11.80 11.11
CA TYR A 163 -0.01 10.81 10.07
C TYR A 163 -1.28 10.00 10.35
N VAL A 164 -2.09 9.81 9.32
CA VAL A 164 -3.40 9.13 9.40
C VAL A 164 -3.54 8.09 8.29
N TRP A 165 -4.39 7.10 8.52
CA TRP A 165 -4.83 6.17 7.50
C TRP A 165 -6.09 6.73 6.82
N LEU A 166 -5.92 7.31 5.62
CA LEU A 166 -7.06 7.64 4.76
C LEU A 166 -7.54 6.35 4.10
N VAL A 167 -8.84 6.04 4.20
CA VAL A 167 -9.39 4.88 3.48
C VAL A 167 -9.14 5.01 1.97
N THR A 168 -8.88 3.89 1.29
CA THR A 168 -8.56 3.84 -0.16
C THR A 168 -9.40 4.79 -1.01
N SER A 169 -10.70 4.81 -0.78
CA SER A 169 -11.63 5.62 -1.55
C SER A 169 -11.46 7.14 -1.39
N ILE A 170 -10.88 7.62 -0.28
CA ILE A 170 -10.44 9.02 -0.13
C ILE A 170 -9.20 9.27 -0.98
N ILE A 171 -8.27 8.30 -1.06
CA ILE A 171 -7.03 8.43 -1.85
C ILE A 171 -7.33 8.60 -3.35
N ARG A 172 -8.45 8.03 -3.80
CA ARG A 172 -8.98 8.18 -5.16
C ARG A 172 -9.85 9.43 -5.35
N ASP A 173 -10.15 10.18 -4.28
CA ASP A 173 -10.97 11.38 -4.37
C ASP A 173 -10.18 12.52 -5.02
N PRO A 174 -10.70 13.17 -6.08
CA PRO A 174 -9.98 14.22 -6.80
C PRO A 174 -9.75 15.49 -5.97
N ARG A 175 -10.44 15.66 -4.83
CA ARG A 175 -10.20 16.78 -3.90
C ARG A 175 -8.98 16.57 -3.03
N LEU A 176 -8.49 15.33 -2.88
CA LEU A 176 -7.35 15.05 -2.03
C LEU A 176 -6.07 15.60 -2.67
N ILE A 177 -5.45 16.56 -1.99
CA ILE A 177 -4.22 17.20 -2.46
C ILE A 177 -3.05 16.24 -2.22
N ARG A 178 -2.25 16.01 -3.26
CA ARG A 178 -1.00 15.23 -3.20
C ARG A 178 0.18 16.17 -3.04
N VAL A 179 1.03 15.88 -2.05
CA VAL A 179 2.19 16.69 -1.69
C VAL A 179 3.43 15.80 -1.82
N PRO A 180 4.22 15.91 -2.91
CA PRO A 180 5.48 15.21 -3.03
C PRO A 180 6.56 15.86 -2.14
N TYR A 181 7.43 15.05 -1.56
CA TYR A 181 8.62 15.54 -0.87
C TYR A 181 9.60 16.17 -1.86
N GLN A 182 9.98 17.43 -1.64
CA GLN A 182 10.86 18.18 -2.54
C GLN A 182 12.34 18.21 -2.09
N GLY A 183 12.68 17.53 -0.98
CA GLY A 183 13.98 17.68 -0.34
C GLY A 183 14.01 18.87 0.64
N GLU A 184 15.04 18.94 1.46
CA GLU A 184 15.40 20.20 2.11
C GLU A 184 15.98 21.10 1.02
N ASP A 185 15.31 22.19 0.68
CA ASP A 185 15.99 23.31 0.02
C ASP A 185 17.13 23.71 0.95
N VAL A 186 18.36 23.27 0.63
CA VAL A 186 19.55 23.86 1.21
C VAL A 186 19.57 25.28 0.67
N ILE A 187 18.98 26.20 1.42
CA ILE A 187 19.23 27.63 1.26
C ILE A 187 20.71 27.78 1.62
N SER A 188 21.57 27.63 0.63
CA SER A 188 22.95 28.05 0.70
C SER A 188 22.92 29.57 0.71
N ASP A 189 22.88 30.14 1.91
CA ASP A 189 23.20 31.55 2.12
C ASP A 189 24.66 31.76 1.69
N GLU A 190 24.85 32.33 0.49
CA GLU A 190 26.08 33.05 0.13
C GLU A 190 26.17 34.38 0.87
#